data_AF-A0A7W6BXR6-F1
#
_entry.id   AF-A0A7W6BXR6-F1
#
_cell.length_a   1.000
_cell.length_b   1.000
_cell.length_c   1.000
_cell.angle_alpha   90.00
_cell.angle_beta   90.00
_cell.angle_gamma   90.00
#
_symmetry.space_group_name_H-M   'P 1'
#
loop_
_entity.id
_entity.type
_entity.pdbx_description
1 polymer ?
#
loop_
_entity_poly.entity_id
_entity_poly.type
_entity_poly.pdbx_seq_one_letter_code
_entity_poly.pdbx_strand_id
1 'polypeptide(L)'
;MSSGSNGSEPIERVVKRQMRRERFDVARCTVSRLMRQMGLKGDVRGKTVRSTIRETAAPCPPDRVDRISEAPRPNMLWLSDLTDVATWGGFVYVAYATHAAHLR
;
A
#
# COMPACT_ATOMS: atom_id res chain seq x y z
N MET A 1 22.50 -12.96 -20.28
CA MET A 1 21.75 -11.75 -20.63
C MET A 1 20.26 -12.08 -20.71
N SER A 2 19.46 -11.66 -19.74
CA SER A 2 18.06 -11.26 -19.93
C SER A 2 17.57 -10.63 -18.64
N SER A 3 17.35 -9.33 -18.74
CA SER A 3 16.98 -8.37 -17.73
C SER A 3 15.56 -8.61 -17.22
N GLY A 4 15.43 -8.93 -15.93
CA GLY A 4 14.16 -8.96 -15.22
C GLY A 4 13.59 -7.55 -15.10
N SER A 5 12.56 -7.26 -15.88
CA SER A 5 11.76 -6.04 -15.72
C SER A 5 10.63 -6.32 -14.72
N ASN A 6 10.90 -6.07 -13.45
CA ASN A 6 9.94 -6.24 -12.33
C ASN A 6 8.75 -5.25 -12.36
N GLY A 7 8.54 -4.52 -13.46
CA GLY A 7 7.54 -3.45 -13.57
C GLY A 7 6.19 -3.84 -14.19
N SER A 8 6.06 -5.00 -14.86
CA SER A 8 4.83 -5.40 -15.57
C SER A 8 3.91 -6.34 -14.77
N GLU A 9 4.42 -6.93 -13.69
CA GLU A 9 3.67 -7.89 -12.85
C GLU A 9 2.30 -7.38 -12.33
N PRO A 10 2.13 -6.10 -11.93
CA PRO A 10 0.83 -5.63 -11.46
C PRO A 10 -0.25 -5.57 -12.56
N ILE A 11 0.11 -5.21 -13.80
CA ILE A 11 -0.88 -5.05 -14.88
C ILE A 11 -1.29 -6.39 -15.52
N GLU A 12 -0.39 -7.37 -15.60
CA GLU A 12 -0.70 -8.72 -16.11
C GLU A 12 -1.81 -9.38 -15.27
N ARG A 13 -1.79 -9.18 -13.95
CA ARG A 13 -2.82 -9.66 -13.03
C ARG A 13 -4.18 -8.99 -13.28
N VAL A 14 -4.18 -7.69 -13.56
CA VAL A 14 -5.41 -6.93 -13.86
C VAL A 14 -6.02 -7.43 -15.17
N VAL A 15 -5.21 -7.55 -16.23
CA VAL A 15 -5.66 -8.06 -17.54
C VAL A 15 -6.17 -9.49 -17.43
N LYS A 16 -5.45 -10.38 -16.72
CA LYS A 16 -5.89 -11.77 -16.49
C LYS A 16 -7.22 -11.82 -15.74
N ARG A 17 -7.43 -10.94 -14.76
CA ARG A 17 -8.71 -10.85 -14.03
C ARG A 17 -9.85 -10.39 -14.94
N GLN A 18 -9.58 -9.45 -15.86
CA GLN A 18 -10.57 -9.01 -16.83
C GLN A 18 -10.92 -10.12 -17.83
N MET A 19 -9.93 -10.83 -18.36
CA MET A 19 -10.14 -11.99 -19.24
C MET A 19 -11.02 -13.05 -18.58
N ARG A 20 -10.81 -13.32 -17.29
CA ARG A 20 -11.68 -14.23 -16.52
C ARG A 20 -13.11 -13.73 -16.37
N ARG A 21 -13.34 -12.42 -16.27
CA ARG A 21 -14.69 -11.83 -16.26
C ARG A 21 -15.40 -12.01 -17.60
N GLU A 22 -14.64 -11.97 -18.69
CA GLU A 22 -15.10 -12.22 -20.06
C GLU A 22 -15.15 -13.72 -20.41
N ARG A 23 -14.95 -14.61 -19.43
CA ARG A 23 -14.98 -16.09 -19.55
C ARG A 23 -13.81 -16.70 -20.33
N PHE A 24 -12.71 -15.97 -20.48
CA PHE A 24 -11.45 -16.51 -21.00
C PHE A 24 -10.53 -16.95 -19.85
N ASP A 25 -10.19 -18.24 -19.77
CA ASP A 25 -9.13 -18.73 -18.88
C ASP A 25 -7.80 -18.81 -19.63
N VAL A 26 -6.93 -17.85 -19.34
CA VAL A 26 -5.63 -17.70 -20.00
C VAL A 26 -4.49 -17.78 -19.00
N ALA A 27 -3.44 -18.52 -19.36
CA ALA A 27 -2.21 -18.61 -18.59
C ALA A 27 -1.49 -17.25 -18.54
N ARG A 28 -0.70 -17.03 -17.47
CA ARG A 28 0.07 -15.78 -17.29
C ARG A 28 0.98 -15.50 -18.48
N CYS A 29 1.70 -16.52 -18.97
CA CYS A 29 2.61 -16.40 -20.11
C CYS A 29 1.91 -15.92 -21.40
N THR A 30 0.66 -16.32 -21.63
CA THR A 30 -0.15 -15.86 -22.76
C THR A 30 -0.49 -14.39 -22.63
N VAL A 31 -0.92 -13.96 -21.44
CA VAL A 31 -1.20 -12.55 -21.15
C VAL A 31 0.06 -11.70 -21.33
N SER A 32 1.19 -12.10 -20.75
CA SER A 32 2.48 -11.40 -20.90
C SER A 32 2.91 -11.28 -22.36
N ARG A 33 2.80 -12.36 -23.13
CA ARG A 33 3.17 -12.37 -24.56
C ARG A 33 2.29 -11.43 -25.37
N LEU A 34 0.97 -11.49 -25.19
CA LEU A 34 0.02 -10.63 -25.92
C LEU A 34 0.19 -9.16 -25.55
N MET A 35 0.39 -8.85 -24.27
CA MET A 35 0.67 -7.48 -23.84
C MET A 35 1.96 -6.94 -24.46
N ARG A 36 3.01 -7.75 -24.57
CA ARG A 36 4.25 -7.37 -25.26
C ARG A 36 4.04 -7.16 -26.76
N GLN A 37 3.27 -8.02 -27.42
CA GLN A 37 2.95 -7.86 -28.85
C GLN A 37 2.13 -6.60 -29.14
N MET A 38 1.24 -6.22 -28.23
CA MET A 38 0.40 -5.02 -28.36
C MET A 38 1.05 -3.75 -27.77
N GLY A 39 2.26 -3.85 -27.22
CA GLY A 39 2.93 -2.72 -26.57
C GLY A 39 2.26 -2.23 -25.28
N LEU A 40 1.35 -3.01 -24.70
CA LEU A 40 0.64 -2.67 -23.46
C LEU A 40 1.62 -2.74 -22.27
N LYS A 41 1.79 -1.62 -21.58
CA LYS A 41 2.60 -1.52 -20.36
C LYS A 41 1.75 -0.96 -19.23
N GLY A 42 1.99 -1.45 -18.02
CA GLY A 42 1.38 -0.90 -16.83
C GLY A 42 1.96 0.48 -16.57
N ASP A 43 1.10 1.49 -16.52
CA ASP A 43 1.45 2.78 -15.97
C ASP A 43 0.86 2.88 -14.57
N VAL A 44 1.68 3.26 -13.60
CA VAL A 44 1.23 3.43 -12.21
C VAL A 44 0.77 4.87 -12.08
N ARG A 45 -0.53 5.05 -11.80
CA ARG A 45 -1.11 6.37 -11.61
C ARG A 45 -0.60 6.96 -10.29
N GLY A 46 0.29 7.94 -10.40
CA GLY A 46 0.85 8.70 -9.27
C GLY A 46 2.30 8.33 -8.94
N LYS A 47 3.07 9.32 -8.51
CA LYS A 47 4.37 9.08 -7.89
C LYS A 47 4.13 8.45 -6.53
N THR A 48 4.82 7.34 -6.21
CA THR A 48 4.91 6.86 -4.83
C THR A 48 5.61 7.95 -4.02
N VAL A 49 4.85 8.81 -3.35
CA VAL A 49 5.41 9.77 -2.40
C VAL A 49 5.83 8.98 -1.17
N ARG A 50 7.10 8.59 -1.14
CA ARG A 50 7.71 7.97 0.03
C ARG A 50 8.09 9.10 1.00
N SER A 51 7.15 9.49 1.85
CA SER A 51 7.30 10.60 2.79
C SER A 51 8.17 10.26 4.00
N THR A 52 8.18 9.01 4.44
CA THR A 52 8.87 8.60 5.67
C THR A 52 9.99 7.61 5.34
N ILE A 53 11.23 8.11 5.29
CA ILE A 53 12.43 7.28 5.32
C ILE A 53 12.67 6.98 6.80
N ARG A 54 12.33 5.76 7.25
CA ARG A 54 12.73 5.31 8.59
C ARG A 54 14.23 5.47 8.71
N GLU A 55 14.68 6.14 9.75
CA GLU A 55 16.09 6.17 10.11
C GLU A 55 16.48 4.76 10.59
N THR A 56 17.12 3.99 9.72
CA THR A 56 17.45 2.59 9.97
C THR A 56 18.36 2.40 11.19
N ALA A 57 19.11 3.44 11.57
CA ALA A 57 20.00 3.44 12.72
C ALA A 57 19.28 3.72 14.05
N ALA A 58 18.05 4.22 14.03
CA ALA A 58 17.29 4.46 15.25
C ALA A 58 16.76 3.12 15.81
N PRO A 59 16.94 2.84 17.11
CA PRO A 59 16.35 1.67 17.73
C PRO A 59 14.82 1.74 17.59
N CYS A 60 14.22 0.61 17.21
CA CYS A 60 12.76 0.51 17.17
C CYS A 60 12.21 0.81 18.57
N PRO A 61 11.30 1.80 18.71
CA PRO A 61 10.71 2.09 20.00
C PRO A 61 10.06 0.83 20.57
N PRO A 62 10.20 0.56 21.88
CA PRO A 62 9.52 -0.56 22.49
C PRO A 62 8.00 -0.36 22.38
N ASP A 63 7.31 -1.36 21.85
CA ASP A 63 5.85 -1.41 21.87
C ASP A 63 5.41 -1.55 23.33
N ARG A 64 4.81 -0.50 23.89
CA ARG A 64 4.38 -0.47 25.30
C ARG A 64 3.02 -1.10 25.53
N VAL A 65 2.32 -1.48 24.46
CA VAL A 65 0.91 -1.87 24.51
C VAL A 65 0.67 -3.22 23.85
N ASP A 66 1.72 -3.90 23.37
CA ASP A 66 1.65 -5.21 22.71
C ASP A 66 0.54 -5.28 21.64
N ARG A 67 0.34 -4.17 20.90
CA ARG A 67 -0.74 -3.98 19.91
C ARG A 67 -2.18 -4.07 20.46
N ILE A 68 -2.36 -4.10 21.77
CA ILE A 68 -3.65 -4.03 22.45
C ILE A 68 -4.04 -2.56 22.59
N SER A 69 -5.10 -2.17 21.87
CA SER A 69 -5.57 -0.78 21.83
C SER A 69 -6.68 -0.50 22.85
N GLU A 70 -6.79 -1.34 23.88
CA GLU A 70 -7.81 -1.26 24.93
C GLU A 70 -7.19 -0.75 26.23
N ALA A 71 -7.89 0.15 26.92
CA ALA A 71 -7.46 0.67 28.21
C ALA A 71 -8.55 0.43 29.28
N PRO A 72 -8.18 0.07 30.52
CA PRO A 72 -9.13 -0.09 31.63
C PRO A 72 -9.85 1.20 32.00
N ARG A 73 -9.24 2.36 31.71
CA ARG A 73 -9.77 3.69 32.02
C ARG A 73 -9.38 4.69 30.91
N PRO A 74 -10.20 5.74 30.70
CA PRO A 74 -9.83 6.87 29.87
C PRO A 74 -8.46 7.46 30.23
N ASN A 75 -7.79 8.08 29.27
CA ASN A 75 -6.48 8.75 29.42
C ASN A 75 -5.29 7.84 29.82
N MET A 76 -5.44 6.52 29.87
CA MET A 76 -4.30 5.60 30.11
C MET A 76 -3.54 5.23 28.82
N LEU A 77 -4.20 5.27 27.68
CA LEU A 77 -3.63 4.96 26.38
C LEU A 77 -4.07 5.99 25.34
N TRP A 78 -3.12 6.51 24.58
CA TRP A 78 -3.33 7.47 23.51
C TRP A 78 -2.86 6.87 22.19
N LEU A 79 -3.75 6.91 21.20
CA LEU A 79 -3.52 6.48 19.83
C LEU A 79 -3.41 7.75 18.99
N SER A 80 -2.30 7.88 18.27
CA SER A 80 -2.09 8.95 17.31
C SER A 80 -1.83 8.37 15.94
N ASP A 81 -2.42 8.97 14.92
CA ASP A 81 -2.09 8.67 13.52
C ASP A 81 -1.64 9.95 12.82
N LEU A 82 -0.70 9.80 11.89
CA LEU A 82 -0.24 10.83 10.99
C LEU A 82 -0.26 10.26 9.58
N THR A 83 -1.12 10.82 8.74
CA THR A 83 -1.32 10.35 7.36
C THR A 83 -1.01 11.46 6.37
N ASP A 84 -0.26 11.11 5.32
CA ASP A 84 0.00 11.97 4.17
C ASP A 84 -1.13 11.85 3.14
N VAL A 85 -1.82 12.95 2.90
CA VAL A 85 -2.93 13.01 1.94
C VAL A 85 -2.46 13.75 0.69
N ALA A 86 -2.41 13.03 -0.43
CA ALA A 86 -2.13 13.65 -1.73
C ALA A 86 -3.33 14.51 -2.18
N THR A 87 -3.05 15.72 -2.64
CA THR A 87 -4.03 16.68 -3.15
C THR A 87 -3.60 17.19 -4.53
N TRP A 88 -4.50 17.86 -5.25
CA TRP A 88 -4.18 18.43 -6.56
C TRP A 88 -3.12 19.54 -6.52
N GLY A 89 -2.99 20.24 -5.38
CA GLY A 89 -2.00 21.31 -5.18
C GLY A 89 -0.71 20.88 -4.49
N GLY A 90 -0.55 19.60 -4.14
CA GLY A 90 0.59 19.12 -3.34
C GLY A 90 0.17 18.03 -2.35
N PHE A 91 0.72 18.03 -1.14
CA PHE A 91 0.34 17.10 -0.08
C PHE A 91 -0.07 17.86 1.18
N VAL A 92 -0.92 17.23 1.99
CA VAL A 92 -1.35 17.74 3.29
C VAL A 92 -1.07 16.67 4.35
N TYR A 93 -0.55 17.09 5.49
CA TYR A 93 -0.44 16.23 6.67
C TYR A 93 -1.75 16.27 7.47
N VAL A 94 -2.32 15.11 7.73
CA VAL A 94 -3.48 14.95 8.63
C VAL A 94 -3.01 14.21 9.87
N ALA A 95 -3.19 14.83 11.03
CA ALA A 95 -2.87 14.22 12.32
C ALA A 95 -4.12 14.19 13.20
N TYR A 96 -4.32 13.10 13.94
CA TYR A 96 -5.29 13.04 15.02
C TYR A 96 -4.73 12.26 16.21
N ALA A 97 -5.25 12.59 17.39
CA ALA A 97 -4.98 11.86 18.62
C ALA A 97 -6.31 11.53 19.30
N THR A 98 -6.44 10.29 19.76
CA THR A 98 -7.60 9.81 20.52
C THR A 98 -7.12 8.99 21.71
N HIS A 99 -7.90 8.93 22.77
CA HIS A 99 -7.61 8.03 23.89
C HIS A 99 -8.40 6.74 23.73
N ALA A 100 -7.82 5.61 24.16
CA ALA A 100 -8.56 4.35 24.21
C ALA A 100 -9.54 4.38 25.40
N ALA A 101 -10.80 4.08 25.13
CA ALA A 101 -11.81 3.87 26.14
C ALA A 101 -12.05 2.37 26.35
N HIS A 102 -12.44 1.99 27.57
CA HIS A 102 -12.86 0.62 27.87
C HIS A 102 -14.20 0.36 27.17
N LEU A 103 -14.24 -0.55 26.19
CA LEU A 103 -15.49 -1.06 25.64
C LEU A 103 -16.08 -2.08 26.64
N ARG A 104 -17.28 -1.81 27.14
CA ARG A 104 -18.11 -2.77 27.88
C ARG A 104 -19.05 -3.48 26.92
#